data_AF-A0A2E5M364-F1
#
_entry.id   AF-A0A2E5M364-F1
#
_cell.length_a   1.000
_cell.length_b   1.000
_cell.length_c   1.000
_cell.angle_alpha   90.00
_cell.angle_beta   90.00
_cell.angle_gamma   90.00
#
_symmetry.space_group_name_H-M   'P 1'
#
loop_
_entity.id
_entity.type
_entity.pdbx_description
1 polymer ?
#
loop_
_entity_poly.entity_id
_entity_poly.type
_entity_poly.pdbx_seq_one_letter_code
_entity_poly.pdbx_strand_id
1 'polypeptide(L)' 'MRFTSRRDMTDEFVAVMHTPWRDEAAECHGERFELQSPWSHPKPAQPGKPSALIDSMVPRTFDAIGRYAAG' A
#
# COMPACT_ATOMS: atom_id res chain seq x y z
N MET A 1 0.11 11.75 15.40
CA MET A 1 1.05 10.89 14.64
C MET A 1 2.46 11.46 14.78
N ARG A 2 3.45 10.66 15.17
CA ARG A 2 4.85 11.12 15.25
C ARG A 2 5.48 11.07 13.86
N PHE A 3 6.38 12.01 13.55
CA PHE A 3 7.03 12.07 12.22
C PHE A 3 7.81 10.80 11.88
N THR A 4 8.38 10.13 12.89
CA THR A 4 9.18 8.91 12.73
C THR A 4 8.35 7.70 12.27
N SER A 5 7.05 7.64 12.62
CA SER A 5 6.20 6.49 12.30
C SER A 5 5.50 6.61 10.94
N ARG A 6 5.67 7.73 10.22
CA ARG A 6 4.88 7.98 9.00
C ARG A 6 5.17 7.02 7.86
N ARG A 7 6.44 6.67 7.66
CA ARG A 7 6.83 5.76 6.58
C ARG A 7 6.26 4.37 6.84
N ASP A 8 6.40 3.87 8.07
CA ASP A 8 5.91 2.54 8.40
C ASP A 8 4.38 2.48 8.26
N MET A 9 3.67 3.57 8.58
CA MET A 9 2.22 3.68 8.32
C MET A 9 1.90 3.70 6.82
N THR A 10 2.63 4.47 6.01
CA THR A 10 2.44 4.51 4.56
C THR A 10 2.74 3.15 3.92
N ASP A 11 3.81 2.48 4.35
CA ASP A 11 4.18 1.16 3.84
C ASP A 11 3.06 0.14 4.08
N GLU A 12 2.47 0.16 5.27
CA GLU A 12 1.36 -0.71 5.63
C GLU A 12 0.07 -0.34 4.90
N PHE A 13 -0.23 0.96 4.79
CA PHE A 13 -1.39 1.46 4.06
C PHE A 13 -1.38 1.03 2.60
N VAL A 14 -0.23 1.17 1.91
CA VAL A 14 -0.08 0.75 0.51
C VAL A 14 -0.30 -0.76 0.38
N ALA A 15 0.28 -1.56 1.29
CA ALA A 15 0.07 -3.01 1.28
C ALA A 15 -1.41 -3.38 1.47
N VAL A 16 -2.09 -2.74 2.43
CA VAL A 16 -3.50 -2.98 2.75
C VAL A 16 -4.42 -2.57 1.59
N MET A 17 -4.14 -1.46 0.90
CA MET A 17 -4.93 -1.00 -0.25
C MET A 17 -4.84 -1.93 -1.46
N HIS A 18 -3.69 -2.60 -1.65
CA HIS A 18 -3.54 -3.54 -2.76
C HIS A 18 -4.42 -4.78 -2.61
N THR A 19 -4.70 -5.19 -1.38
CA THR A 19 -5.50 -6.38 -1.10
C THR A 19 -6.91 -6.32 -1.72
N PRO A 20 -7.77 -5.32 -1.42
CA PRO A 20 -9.09 -5.22 -2.03
C PRO A 20 -9.03 -4.80 -3.51
N TRP A 21 -7.88 -4.38 -4.05
CA TRP A 21 -7.72 -4.16 -5.49
C TRP A 21 -7.42 -5.44 -6.25
N ARG A 22 -6.68 -6.37 -5.64
CA ARG A 22 -6.32 -7.64 -6.24
C ARG A 22 -7.39 -8.71 -6.03
N ASP A 23 -7.93 -8.77 -4.81
CA ASP A 23 -8.77 -9.88 -4.35
C ASP A 23 -10.24 -9.42 -4.23
N GLU A 24 -11.21 -10.33 -4.43
CA GLU A 24 -12.65 -10.01 -4.34
C GLU A 24 -13.15 -9.88 -2.90
N ALA A 25 -12.63 -10.70 -1.98
CA ALA A 25 -12.91 -10.65 -0.55
C ALA A 25 -11.65 -11.11 0.20
N ALA A 26 -10.90 -10.16 0.76
CA ALA A 26 -9.66 -10.48 1.45
C ALA A 26 -9.51 -9.64 2.72
N GLU A 27 -9.40 -10.35 3.84
CA GLU A 27 -9.09 -9.75 5.13
C GLU A 27 -7.65 -9.21 5.13
N CYS A 28 -7.46 -8.04 5.74
CA CYS A 28 -6.14 -7.48 5.99
C CYS A 28 -5.91 -7.39 7.50
N HIS A 29 -4.84 -8.03 7.97
CA HIS A 29 -4.43 -8.00 9.37
C HIS A 29 -3.04 -7.40 9.46
N GLY A 30 -2.97 -6.11 9.77
CA GLY A 30 -1.73 -5.35 9.94
C GLY A 30 -1.58 -4.80 11.37
N GLU A 31 -0.41 -4.23 11.64
CA GLU A 31 -0.09 -3.61 12.94
C GLU A 31 -0.94 -2.37 13.26
N ARG A 32 -1.46 -1.70 12.23
CA ARG A 32 -2.22 -0.44 12.30
C ARG A 32 -3.56 -0.52 11.59
N PHE A 33 -3.71 -1.40 10.61
CA PHE A 33 -4.94 -1.55 9.85
C PHE A 33 -5.48 -2.98 9.97
N GLU A 34 -6.76 -3.07 10.29
CA GLU A 34 -7.51 -4.32 10.35
C GLU A 34 -8.78 -4.16 9.50
N LEU A 35 -8.88 -4.96 8.43
CA LEU A 35 -10.02 -4.95 7.50
C LEU A 35 -10.57 -6.36 7.41
N GLN A 36 -11.82 -6.53 7.83
CA GLN A 36 -12.46 -7.85 7.91
C GLN A 36 -13.18 -8.26 6.61
N SER A 37 -13.61 -7.30 5.79
CA SER A 37 -14.20 -7.61 4.47
C SER A 37 -14.16 -6.36 3.57
N PRO A 38 -12.96 -5.87 3.21
CA PRO A 38 -12.84 -4.70 2.38
C PRO A 38 -13.28 -5.02 0.94
N TRP A 39 -14.25 -4.25 0.45
CA TRP A 39 -14.67 -4.30 -0.95
C TRP A 39 -14.22 -3.03 -1.67
N SER A 40 -13.69 -3.19 -2.88
CA SER A 40 -13.34 -2.07 -3.75
C SER A 40 -13.91 -2.32 -5.15
N HIS A 41 -14.84 -1.46 -5.57
CA HIS A 41 -15.37 -1.47 -6.92
C HIS A 41 -15.59 -0.04 -7.42
N PRO A 42 -15.23 0.28 -8.68
CA PRO A 42 -14.57 -0.62 -9.64
C PRO A 42 -13.14 -0.97 -9.21
N LYS A 43 -12.65 -2.14 -9.64
CA LYS A 43 -11.23 -2.50 -9.46
C LYS A 43 -10.36 -1.56 -10.34
N PRO A 44 -9.09 -1.33 -10.00
CA PRO A 44 -8.19 -0.56 -10.84
C PRO A 44 -8.15 -1.13 -12.27
N ALA A 45 -8.14 -0.24 -13.26
CA ALA A 45 -8.03 -0.63 -14.67
C ALA A 45 -6.68 -1.32 -14.98
N GLN A 46 -5.64 -1.02 -14.21
CA GLN A 46 -4.33 -1.66 -14.30
C GLN A 46 -4.32 -2.96 -13.48
N PRO A 47 -3.94 -4.12 -14.07
CA PRO A 47 -3.87 -5.39 -13.35
C PRO A 47 -2.93 -5.34 -12.14
N GLY A 48 -3.37 -5.91 -11.02
CA GLY A 48 -2.57 -6.04 -9.80
C GLY A 48 -2.53 -4.77 -8.94
N LYS A 49 -1.92 -3.69 -9.43
CA LYS A 49 -1.81 -2.42 -8.71
C LYS A 49 -1.77 -1.20 -9.64
N PRO A 50 -2.33 -0.05 -9.24
CA PRO A 50 -2.05 1.22 -9.90
C PRO A 50 -0.55 1.53 -9.88
N SER A 51 -0.06 2.11 -10.97
CA SER A 51 1.29 2.65 -11.08
C SER A 51 1.50 3.77 -10.06
N ALA A 52 2.35 3.53 -9.06
CA ALA A 52 2.71 4.52 -8.05
C ALA A 52 4.08 5.11 -8.34
N LEU A 53 4.19 6.44 -8.19
CA LEU A 53 5.48 7.13 -8.12
C LEU A 53 5.82 7.36 -6.66
N ILE A 54 7.05 7.02 -6.29
CA ILE A 54 7.56 7.22 -4.93
C ILE A 54 8.87 7.98 -5.04
N ASP A 55 8.94 9.11 -4.36
CA ASP A 55 10.13 9.95 -4.34
C ASP A 55 10.49 10.37 -2.91
N SER A 56 11.79 10.52 -2.68
CA SER A 56 12.33 11.06 -1.45
C SER A 56 13.84 11.31 -1.57
N MET A 57 14.32 12.27 -0.79
CA MET A 57 15.76 12.54 -0.64
C MET A 57 16.45 11.67 0.43
N VAL A 58 15.76 10.73 1.08
CA VAL A 58 16.37 9.88 2.12
C VAL A 58 16.62 8.44 1.65
N PRO A 59 17.78 7.82 1.98
CA PRO A 59 18.14 6.48 1.50
C PRO A 59 17.14 5.38 1.86
N ARG A 60 16.48 5.48 3.02
CA ARG A 60 15.48 4.49 3.47
C ARG A 60 14.28 4.38 2.50
N THR A 61 14.06 5.35 1.63
CA THR A 61 12.95 5.29 0.67
C THR A 61 13.21 4.32 -0.49
N PHE A 62 14.47 3.96 -0.76
CA PHE A 62 14.79 3.00 -1.83
C PHE A 62 14.13 1.63 -1.65
N ASP A 63 13.95 1.15 -0.42
CA ASP A 63 13.20 -0.10 -0.17
C ASP A 63 11.74 0.02 -0.61
N ALA A 64 11.10 1.19 -0.37
CA ALA A 64 9.71 1.42 -0.74
C ALA A 64 9.57 1.57 -2.25
N ILE A 65 10.54 2.21 -2.91
CA ILE A 65 10.62 2.29 -4.37
C ILE A 65 10.70 0.88 -4.96
N GLY A 66 11.62 0.03 -4.48
CA GLY A 66 11.76 -1.34 -4.99
C GLY A 66 10.51 -2.22 -4.80
N ARG A 67 9.71 -1.98 -3.76
CA ARG A 67 8.47 -2.74 -3.50
C ARG A 67 7.27 -2.22 -4.28
N TYR A 68 7.13 -0.91 -4.37
CA TYR A 68 5.85 -0.30 -4.73
C TYR A 68 5.91 0.54 -6.00
N ALA A 69 7.03 1.22 -6.29
CA ALA A 69 7.11 2.12 -7.44
C ALA A 69 7.01 1.36 -8.77
N ALA A 70 6.54 2.08 -9.79
CA ALA A 70 6.35 1.57 -11.15
C ALA A 70 7.31 2.24 -12.16
N GLY A 71 8.52 2.59 -11.71
CA GLY A 71 9.56 3.26 -12.50
C GLY A 71 10.62 3.87 -11.60
#